data_AF-A0A1Q6RWG8-F1
#
_entry.id   AF-A0A1Q6RWG8-F1
#
_cell.length_a   1.000
_cell.length_b   1.000
_cell.length_c   1.000
_cell.angle_alpha   90.00
_cell.angle_beta   90.00
_cell.angle_gamma   90.00
#
_symmetry.space_group_name_H-M   'P 1'
#
loop_
_entity.id
_entity.type
_entity.pdbx_description
1 polymer ?
#
loop_
_entity_poly.entity_id
_entity_poly.type
_entity_poly.pdbx_seq_one_letter_code
_entity_poly.pdbx_strand_id
1 'polypeptide(L)' 'MFNIRLKTESAEITFKDITEKESISFTDNRRFNYYIWNNSEYIIMINSNVSKNRLRITIEFVQKVE' A
#
# COMPACT_ATOMS: atom_id res chain seq x y z
N MET A 1 10.77 -18.18 -2.66
CA MET A 1 10.94 -17.01 -1.77
C MET A 1 10.80 -15.75 -2.63
N PHE A 2 9.70 -15.02 -2.49
CA PHE A 2 9.43 -13.80 -3.25
C PHE A 2 10.32 -12.69 -2.68
N ASN A 3 11.40 -12.33 -3.37
CA ASN A 3 12.40 -11.38 -2.89
C ASN A 3 12.26 -10.06 -3.64
N ILE A 4 11.36 -9.19 -3.15
CA ILE A 4 11.31 -7.81 -3.62
C ILE A 4 12.41 -7.08 -2.87
N ARG A 5 13.52 -6.76 -3.54
CA ARG A 5 14.58 -5.89 -2.99
C ARG A 5 14.05 -4.46 -2.82
N LEU A 6 13.11 -4.27 -1.89
CA LEU A 6 12.60 -2.97 -1.49
C LEU A 6 13.62 -2.34 -0.57
N LYS A 7 14.27 -1.28 -1.03
CA LYS A 7 15.14 -0.48 -0.19
C LYS A 7 14.26 0.53 0.56
N THR A 8 13.82 0.13 1.76
CA THR A 8 12.96 0.90 2.67
C THR A 8 13.76 1.75 3.66
N GLU A 9 15.08 1.81 3.53
CA GLU A 9 15.89 2.83 4.21
C GLU A 9 15.32 4.21 3.84
N SER A 10 14.78 4.93 4.83
CA SER A 10 14.03 6.20 4.71
C SER A 10 12.54 6.11 4.33
N ALA A 11 11.93 4.93 4.35
CA ALA A 11 10.49 4.79 4.20
C ALA A 11 9.76 5.44 5.39
N GLU A 12 9.07 6.56 5.15
CA GLU A 12 8.12 7.12 6.12
C GLU A 12 6.88 6.24 6.20
N ILE A 13 6.76 5.51 7.31
CA ILE A 13 5.59 4.69 7.60
C ILE A 13 4.50 5.59 8.17
N THR A 14 3.40 5.73 7.43
CA THR A 14 2.20 6.39 7.96
C THR A 14 1.17 5.32 8.29
N PHE A 15 0.83 5.19 9.57
CA PHE A 15 -0.33 4.44 10.03
C PHE A 15 -1.56 5.35 9.87
N LYS A 16 -2.46 4.99 8.97
CA LYS A 16 -3.75 5.67 8.83
C LYS A 16 -4.84 4.63 8.64
N ASP A 17 -5.91 4.77 9.40
CA ASP A 17 -7.17 4.08 9.16
C ASP A 17 -7.80 4.64 7.89
N ILE A 18 -7.39 4.14 6.73
CA ILE A 18 -8.23 4.24 5.55
C ILE A 18 -8.94 2.89 5.55
N THR A 19 -10.25 2.92 5.88
CA THR A 19 -11.19 1.78 6.05
C THR A 19 -11.39 1.17 7.45
N GLU A 20 -11.05 1.85 8.56
CA GLU A 20 -11.09 1.26 9.93
C GLU A 20 -10.19 0.02 10.09
N LYS A 21 -9.24 -0.19 9.17
CA LYS A 21 -8.31 -1.32 9.15
C LYS A 21 -6.87 -0.81 9.14
N GLU A 22 -6.01 -1.52 9.88
CA GLU A 22 -4.57 -1.23 9.93
C GLU A 22 -3.96 -1.30 8.53
N SER A 23 -3.26 -0.23 8.16
CA SER A 23 -2.59 -0.11 6.87
C SER A 23 -1.17 0.41 7.02
N ILE A 24 -0.32 0.02 6.06
CA ILE A 24 1.05 0.48 5.95
C ILE A 24 1.21 1.14 4.59
N SER A 25 1.73 2.37 4.59
CA SER A 25 2.09 3.07 3.37
C SER A 25 3.52 3.60 3.45
N PHE A 26 4.25 3.53 2.34
CA PHE A 26 5.60 4.07 2.21
C PHE A 26 5.94 4.41 0.76
N THR A 27 7.04 5.12 0.55
CA THR A 27 7.60 5.42 -0.77
C THR A 27 9.00 4.83 -0.86
N ASP A 28 9.31 4.10 -1.93
CA ASP A 28 10.67 3.58 -2.14
C ASP A 28 11.59 4.62 -2.83
N ASN A 29 12.88 4.29 -2.91
CA ASN A 29 13.88 5.14 -3.57
C ASN A 29 13.69 5.27 -5.10
N ARG A 30 12.80 4.47 -5.71
CA ARG A 30 12.40 4.58 -7.12
C ARG A 30 11.14 5.43 -7.30
N ARG A 31 10.66 6.06 -6.21
CA ARG A 31 9.47 6.92 -6.16
C ARG A 31 8.17 6.16 -6.43
N PHE A 32 8.15 4.85 -6.17
CA PHE A 32 6.89 4.11 -6.11
C PHE A 32 6.28 4.28 -4.72
N ASN A 33 4.99 4.61 -4.70
CA ASN A 33 4.18 4.59 -3.50
C ASN A 33 3.60 3.19 -3.33
N TYR A 34 3.74 2.66 -2.12
CA TYR A 34 3.22 1.36 -1.72
C TYR A 34 2.10 1.57 -0.72
N TYR A 35 1.08 0.74 -0.85
CA TYR A 35 -0.01 0.65 0.10
C TYR A 35 -0.31 -0.83 0.38
N ILE A 36 -0.25 -1.20 1.65
CA ILE A 36 -0.47 -2.57 2.13
C ILE A 36 -1.55 -2.52 3.19
N TRP A 37 -2.55 -3.38 3.07
CA TRP A 37 -3.61 -3.50 4.06
C TRP A 37 -4.13 -4.93 4.15
N ASN A 38 -4.79 -5.21 5.26
CA ASN A 38 -5.53 -6.45 5.45
C ASN A 38 -7.01 -6.18 5.25
N ASN A 39 -7.68 -6.94 4.38
CA ASN A 39 -9.14 -6.83 4.17
C ASN A 39 -9.95 -7.87 4.97
N SER A 40 -9.35 -8.51 5.97
CA SER A 40 -9.83 -9.62 6.80
C SER A 40 -9.65 -11.02 6.20
N GLU A 41 -9.56 -11.14 4.87
CA GLU A 41 -9.33 -12.43 4.20
C GLU A 41 -7.95 -12.50 3.52
N TYR A 42 -7.43 -11.36 3.07
CA TYR A 42 -6.20 -11.24 2.30
C TYR A 42 -5.35 -10.07 2.77
N ILE A 43 -4.03 -10.24 2.66
CA ILE A 43 -3.09 -9.12 2.63
C ILE A 43 -2.99 -8.65 1.19
N ILE A 44 -3.37 -7.41 0.95
CA ILE A 44 -3.34 -6.79 -0.38
C ILE A 44 -2.20 -5.78 -0.42
N MET A 45 -1.41 -5.83 -1.49
CA MET A 45 -0.37 -4.85 -1.78
C MET A 45 -0.63 -4.25 -3.15
N ILE A 46 -0.68 -2.93 -3.21
CA ILE A 46 -0.61 -2.19 -4.48
C ILE A 46 0.55 -1.22 -4.45
N ASN A 47 1.20 -1.03 -5.60
CA ASN A 47 2.27 -0.07 -5.75
C ASN A 47 2.25 0.59 -7.12
N SER A 48 2.52 1.89 -7.15
CA SER A 48 2.54 2.67 -8.37
C SER A 48 3.35 3.95 -8.22
N ASN A 49 3.82 4.51 -9.32
CA ASN A 49 4.47 5.83 -9.36
C ASN A 49 3.48 7.00 -9.41
N VAL A 50 2.16 6.75 -9.33
CA VAL A 50 1.15 7.80 -9.15
C VAL A 50 1.19 8.39 -7.74
N SER A 51 0.59 9.56 -7.53
CA SER A 51 0.56 10.22 -6.22
C SER A 51 -0.10 9.36 -5.13
N LYS A 52 0.37 9.48 -3.87
CA LYS A 52 -0.22 8.78 -2.71
C LYS A 52 -1.75 8.97 -2.62
N ASN A 53 -2.26 10.16 -2.94
CA ASN A 53 -3.70 10.42 -2.92
C ASN A 53 -4.45 9.66 -4.02
N ARG A 54 -3.89 9.55 -5.24
CA ARG A 54 -4.51 8.73 -6.30
C ARG A 54 -4.49 7.24 -5.93
N LEU A 55 -3.37 6.75 -5.40
CA LEU A 55 -3.26 5.37 -4.95
C LEU A 55 -4.27 5.07 -3.82
N ARG A 56 -4.46 6.01 -2.89
CA ARG A 56 -5.48 5.94 -1.84
C ARG A 56 -6.91 5.91 -2.38
N ILE A 57 -7.21 6.68 -3.42
CA ILE A 57 -8.55 6.61 -4.04
C ILE A 57 -8.75 5.23 -4.67
N THR A 58 -7.73 4.67 -5.33
CA THR A 58 -7.81 3.34 -5.93
C THR A 58 -8.12 2.23 -4.91
N ILE A 59 -7.51 2.23 -3.72
CA ILE A 59 -7.77 1.21 -2.70
C ILE A 59 -9.22 1.21 -2.22
N GLU A 60 -9.90 2.36 -2.20
CA GLU A 60 -11.31 2.48 -1.78
C GLU A 60 -12.25 1.72 -2.73
N PHE A 61 -11.79 1.43 -3.96
CA PHE A 61 -12.53 0.67 -4.96
C PHE A 61 -12.08 -0.80 -5.08
N VAL A 62 -11.06 -1.23 -4.34
CA VAL A 62 -10.60 -2.62 -4.39
C VAL A 62 -11.59 -3.49 -3.61
N GLN A 63 -12.28 -4.37 -4.32
CA GLN A 63 -13.31 -5.26 -3.78
C GLN A 63 -13.03 -6.70 -4.24
N LYS A 64 -13.43 -7.67 -3.42
CA LYS A 64 -13.44 -9.08 -3.83
C LYS A 64 -14.52 -9.25 -4.91
N VAL A 65 -14.17 -9.93 -6.00
CA VAL A 65 -15.14 -10.35 -7.02
C VAL A 65 -15.52 -11.80 -6.70
N GLU A 66 -16.82 -12.10 -6.62
CA GLU A 66 -17.38 -13.44 -6.41
C GLU A 66 -17.31 -14.31 -7.67
#